data_AF-C4FCG8-F1
#
_entry.id   AF-C4FCG8-F1
#
_cell.length_a   1.000
_cell.length_b   1.000
_cell.length_c   1.000
_cell.angle_alpha   90.00
_cell.angle_beta   90.00
_cell.angle_gamma   90.00
#
_symmetry.space_group_name_H-M   'P 1'
#
loop_
_entity.id
_entity.type
_entity.pdbx_description
1 polymer ?
#
loop_
_entity_poly.entity_id
_entity_poly.type
_entity_poly.pdbx_seq_one_letter_code
_entity_poly.pdbx_strand_id
1 'polypeptide(L)'
;MNDRQLCEMFGTTLEEVEADVEKYESGDFSDFDFSKPIDGRPTAKMKASTVKFFDFELAAIDSAAKREGISRSAFIRRACDNELIAIA
;
A
#
# COMPACT_ATOMS: atom_id res chain seq x y z
N MET A 1 -18.59 19.02 -10.36
CA MET A 1 -17.38 18.59 -11.08
C MET A 1 -17.81 17.62 -12.14
N ASN A 2 -17.26 17.73 -13.34
CA ASN A 2 -17.41 16.73 -14.41
C ASN A 2 -16.27 15.70 -14.30
N ASP A 3 -16.49 14.45 -14.70
CA ASP A 3 -15.53 13.34 -14.63
C ASP A 3 -14.20 13.68 -15.30
N ARG A 4 -14.24 14.48 -16.37
CA ARG A 4 -13.05 14.99 -17.04
C ARG A 4 -12.20 15.90 -16.15
N GLN A 5 -12.84 16.71 -15.31
CA GLN A 5 -12.14 17.58 -14.35
C GLN A 5 -11.57 16.78 -13.17
N LEU A 6 -12.22 15.67 -12.78
CA LEU A 6 -11.71 14.75 -11.77
C LEU A 6 -10.46 14.02 -12.28
N CYS A 7 -10.50 13.50 -13.51
CA CYS A 7 -9.36 12.86 -14.16
C CYS A 7 -8.15 13.79 -14.23
N GLU A 8 -8.35 15.06 -14.65
CA GLU A 8 -7.28 16.07 -14.69
C GLU A 8 -6.71 16.41 -13.30
N MET A 9 -7.55 16.45 -12.25
CA MET A 9 -7.09 16.74 -10.89
C MET A 9 -6.22 15.62 -10.29
N PHE A 10 -6.53 14.36 -10.61
CA PHE A 10 -5.81 13.21 -10.10
C PHE A 10 -4.71 12.70 -11.05
N GLY A 11 -4.52 13.37 -12.19
CA GLY A 11 -3.52 12.99 -13.19
C GLY A 11 -3.77 11.61 -13.81
N THR A 12 -5.03 11.21 -13.91
CA THR A 12 -5.46 9.91 -14.43
C THR A 12 -6.39 10.10 -15.63
N THR A 13 -6.68 9.02 -16.34
CA THR A 13 -7.62 8.99 -17.46
C THR A 13 -8.88 8.20 -17.09
N LEU A 14 -9.97 8.45 -17.82
CA LEU A 14 -11.24 7.75 -17.59
C LEU A 14 -11.09 6.22 -17.77
N GLU A 15 -10.27 5.81 -18.73
CA GLU A 15 -9.99 4.41 -19.06
C GLU A 15 -9.21 3.70 -17.93
N GLU A 16 -8.26 4.39 -17.31
CA GLU A 16 -7.55 3.89 -16.12
C GLU A 16 -8.50 3.72 -14.93
N VAL A 17 -9.43 4.67 -14.74
CA VAL A 17 -10.43 4.60 -13.69
C VAL A 17 -11.38 3.42 -13.90
N GLU A 18 -11.85 3.19 -15.13
CA GLU A 18 -12.71 2.03 -15.46
C GLU A 18 -12.00 0.69 -15.24
N ALA A 19 -10.74 0.58 -15.66
CA ALA A 19 -9.94 -0.63 -15.45
C ALA A 19 -9.69 -0.90 -13.95
N ASP A 20 -9.48 0.14 -13.15
CA ASP A 20 -9.34 0.01 -11.70
C ASP A 20 -10.66 -0.43 -11.05
N VAL A 21 -11.79 0.15 -11.47
CA VAL A 21 -13.13 -0.23 -10.98
C VAL A 21 -13.42 -1.71 -11.26
N GLU A 22 -13.16 -2.18 -12.48
CA GLU A 22 -13.35 -3.59 -12.85
C GLU A 22 -12.49 -4.53 -11.99
N LYS A 23 -11.24 -4.15 -11.71
CA LYS A 23 -10.37 -4.91 -10.78
C LYS A 23 -10.94 -4.95 -9.37
N TYR A 24 -11.39 -3.82 -8.83
CA TYR A 24 -12.01 -3.77 -7.50
C TYR A 24 -13.28 -4.63 -7.42
N GLU A 25 -14.14 -4.60 -8.43
CA GLU A 25 -15.39 -5.38 -8.47
C GLU A 25 -15.13 -6.88 -8.66
N SER A 26 -14.08 -7.24 -9.40
CA SER A 26 -13.65 -8.64 -9.57
C SER A 26 -12.99 -9.25 -8.33
N GLY A 27 -12.52 -8.40 -7.41
CA GLY A 27 -11.80 -8.83 -6.21
C GLY A 27 -10.37 -9.29 -6.48
N ASP A 28 -9.80 -8.99 -7.66
CA ASP A 28 -8.41 -9.28 -7.99
C ASP A 28 -7.48 -8.17 -7.48
N PHE A 29 -6.66 -8.53 -6.49
CA PHE A 29 -5.71 -7.64 -5.83
C PHE A 29 -4.25 -8.06 -6.05
N SER A 30 -3.96 -8.95 -7.01
CA SER A 30 -2.61 -9.48 -7.21
C SER A 30 -1.55 -8.41 -7.48
N ASP A 31 -1.93 -7.33 -8.17
CA ASP A 31 -1.05 -6.23 -8.57
C ASP A 31 -1.14 -5.01 -7.64
N PHE A 32 -1.86 -5.13 -6.52
CA PHE A 32 -2.05 -4.00 -5.60
C PHE A 32 -0.80 -3.73 -4.76
N ASP A 33 -0.19 -2.56 -4.97
CA ASP A 33 0.79 -2.00 -4.04
C ASP A 33 0.08 -1.40 -2.81
N PHE A 34 -0.04 -2.18 -1.73
CA PHE A 34 -0.57 -1.73 -0.43
C PHE A 34 0.43 -0.90 0.39
N SER A 35 1.66 -0.74 -0.10
CA SER A 35 2.70 -0.05 0.66
C SER A 35 2.51 1.47 0.67
N LYS A 36 1.88 2.03 -0.38
CA LYS A 36 1.71 3.47 -0.57
C LYS A 36 0.30 3.96 -0.21
N PRO A 37 0.17 5.02 0.59
CA PRO A 37 -1.07 5.78 0.67
C PRO A 37 -1.33 6.45 -0.68
N ILE A 38 -2.45 6.13 -1.33
CA ILE A 38 -2.90 6.75 -2.57
C ILE A 38 -4.12 7.61 -2.24
N ASP A 39 -4.07 8.90 -2.57
CA ASP A 39 -5.23 9.80 -2.44
C ASP A 39 -6.39 9.29 -3.31
N GLY A 40 -7.58 9.17 -2.72
CA GLY A 40 -8.78 8.65 -3.39
C GLY A 40 -9.11 7.19 -3.08
N ARG A 41 -8.17 6.39 -2.52
CA ARG A 41 -8.55 5.10 -1.90
C ARG A 41 -9.30 5.39 -0.59
N PRO A 42 -10.32 4.59 -0.21
CA PRO A 42 -10.85 4.65 1.15
C PRO A 42 -9.65 4.46 2.08
N THR A 43 -9.24 5.52 2.77
CA THR A 43 -8.16 5.43 3.75
C THR A 43 -8.71 4.55 4.87
N ALA A 44 -8.52 3.24 4.73
CA ALA A 44 -8.82 2.30 5.80
C ALA A 44 -8.07 2.83 7.02
N LYS A 45 -8.80 3.02 8.12
CA LYS A 45 -8.22 3.63 9.32
C LYS A 45 -7.03 2.78 9.76
N MET A 46 -5.82 3.33 9.64
CA MET A 46 -4.63 2.69 10.17
C MET A 46 -4.72 2.68 11.70
N LYS A 47 -4.61 1.50 12.29
CA LYS A 47 -4.53 1.33 13.75
C LYS A 47 -3.09 1.05 14.14
N ALA A 48 -2.65 1.64 15.25
CA ALA A 48 -1.33 1.37 15.80
C ALA A 48 -1.33 0.05 16.58
N SER A 49 -0.24 -0.71 16.46
CA SER A 49 0.09 -1.85 17.31
C SER A 49 1.53 -1.70 17.81
N THR A 50 1.84 -2.29 18.95
CA THR A 50 3.19 -2.27 19.52
C THR A 50 3.74 -3.69 19.59
N VAL A 51 4.91 -3.89 19.01
CA VAL A 51 5.63 -5.17 18.98
C VAL A 51 7.03 -4.94 19.53
N LYS A 52 7.54 -5.89 20.30
CA LYS A 52 8.91 -5.86 20.82
C LYS A 52 9.83 -6.61 19.86
N PHE A 53 10.96 -6.00 19.57
CA PHE A 53 12.05 -6.56 18.80
C PHE A 53 13.34 -6.45 19.63
N PHE A 54 14.29 -7.34 19.39
CA PHE A 54 15.64 -7.15 19.91
C PHE A 54 16.34 -5.99 19.19
N ASP A 55 17.32 -5.37 19.84
CA ASP A 55 18.03 -4.22 19.28
C ASP A 55 18.71 -4.53 17.93
N PHE A 56 19.24 -5.75 17.78
CA PHE A 56 19.85 -6.18 16.52
C PHE A 56 18.82 -6.37 15.39
N GLU A 57 17.60 -6.79 15.72
CA GLU A 57 16.51 -6.91 14.74
C GLU A 57 16.06 -5.53 14.26
N LEU A 58 15.93 -4.56 15.17
CA LEU A 58 15.60 -3.19 14.81
C LEU A 58 16.67 -2.57 13.91
N ALA A 59 17.96 -2.77 14.23
CA ALA A 59 19.05 -2.30 13.40
C ALA A 59 19.04 -2.92 11.99
N ALA A 60 18.71 -4.21 11.88
CA ALA A 60 18.57 -4.90 10.61
C ALA A 60 17.37 -4.37 9.80
N ILE A 61 16.22 -4.17 10.45
CA ILE A 61 15.01 -3.60 9.82
C ILE A 61 15.29 -2.19 9.30
N ASP A 62 15.95 -1.35 10.09
CA ASP A 62 16.30 0.02 9.69
C ASP A 62 17.24 0.05 8.48
N SER A 63 18.23 -0.85 8.47
CA SER A 63 19.15 -0.99 7.36
C SER A 63 18.44 -1.45 6.08
N ALA A 64 17.53 -2.41 6.20
CA ALA A 64 16.73 -2.91 5.09
C ALA A 64 15.78 -1.84 4.54
N ALA A 65 15.06 -1.14 5.40
CA ALA A 65 14.16 -0.05 5.03
C ALA A 65 14.93 1.07 4.30
N LYS A 66 16.12 1.45 4.80
CA LYS A 66 16.99 2.45 4.18
C LYS A 66 17.48 2.02 2.80
N ARG A 67 17.90 0.76 2.64
CA ARG A 67 18.36 0.21 1.35
C ARG A 67 17.27 0.27 0.28
N GLU A 68 16.02 0.15 0.70
CA GLU A 68 14.86 0.11 -0.19
C GLU A 68 14.15 1.48 -0.32
N GLY A 69 14.63 2.51 0.38
CA GLY A 69 14.07 3.85 0.32
C GLY A 69 12.66 3.97 0.91
N ILE A 70 12.28 3.08 1.83
CA ILE A 70 10.96 3.07 2.47
C ILE A 70 11.07 3.33 3.98
N SER A 71 9.96 3.68 4.62
CA SER A 71 9.92 3.84 6.07
C SER A 71 9.99 2.48 6.79
N ARG A 72 10.47 2.48 8.04
CA ARG A 72 10.44 1.29 8.92
C ARG A 72 9.05 0.67 9.01
N SER A 73 8.02 1.50 9.17
CA SER A 73 6.63 1.02 9.26
C SER A 73 6.12 0.44 7.94
N ALA A 74 6.54 0.97 6.79
CA ALA A 74 6.23 0.39 5.49
C ALA A 74 6.92 -0.97 5.29
N PHE A 75 8.19 -1.08 5.70
CA PHE A 75 8.92 -2.35 5.64
C PHE A 75 8.23 -3.43 6.49
N ILE A 76 7.86 -3.11 7.73
CA ILE A 76 7.18 -4.05 8.64
C ILE A 76 5.81 -4.45 8.08
N ARG A 77 5.01 -3.50 7.59
CA ARG A 77 3.70 -3.83 6.98
C ARG A 77 3.86 -4.79 5.81
N ARG A 78 4.76 -4.49 4.87
CA ARG A 78 5.00 -5.35 3.72
C ARG A 78 5.47 -6.75 4.11
N ALA A 79 6.29 -6.87 5.15
CA ALA A 79 6.66 -8.18 5.68
C ALA A 79 5.43 -8.96 6.19
N CYS A 80 4.53 -8.30 6.93
CA CYS A 80 3.27 -8.91 7.34
C CYS A 80 2.39 -9.29 6.13
N ASP A 81 2.27 -8.41 5.13
CA ASP A 81 1.47 -8.65 3.92
C ASP A 81 1.98 -9.89 3.17
N ASN A 82 3.30 -10.01 3.00
CA ASN A 82 3.93 -11.17 2.37
C ASN A 82 3.63 -12.49 3.11
N GLU A 83 3.70 -12.48 4.44
CA GLU A 83 3.36 -13.65 5.26
C GLU A 83 1.86 -14.00 5.17
N LEU A 84 0.98 -13.00 5.17
CA LEU A 84 -0.46 -13.21 5.01
C LEU A 84 -0.81 -13.80 3.64
N ILE A 85 -0.17 -13.31 2.57
CA ILE A 85 -0.34 -13.85 1.21
C ILE A 85 0.15 -15.30 1.13
N ALA A 86 1.25 -15.63 1.82
CA ALA A 86 1.79 -16.99 1.81
C ALA A 86 0.88 -18.03 2.50
N ILE A 87 -0.04 -17.58 3.37
CA ILE A 87 -0.95 -18.44 4.14
C ILE A 87 -2.36 -18.47 3.50
N ALA A 88 -2.67 -17.56 2.57
CA ALA A 88 -3.94 -17.48 1.85
C ALA A 88 -4.02 -18.50 0.70
#